data_AF-A0A842NC72-F1
#
_entry.id   AF-A0A842NC72-F1
#
_cell.length_a   1.000
_cell.length_b   1.000
_cell.length_c   1.000
_cell.angle_alpha   90.00
_cell.angle_beta   90.00
_cell.angle_gamma   90.00
#
_symmetry.space_group_name_H-M   'P 1'
#
loop_
_entity.id
_entity.type
_entity.pdbx_description
1 polymer ?
#
loop_
_entity_poly.entity_id
_entity_poly.type
_entity_poly.pdbx_seq_one_letter_code
_entity_poly.pdbx_strand_id
1 'polypeptide(L)'
;MAEDSAISAVSKIAPIPQMLANDISLQISLAILIGGIIAIVLINRKIDSLIDRKKISYTRPFVAEFIKKILLPLFAIVLIVSISGYIQVFELFDTQIAIDEANADDELTPRETFAKILDTFVILVIGYTVAQLIPIILANNESKKMAKHDYQEWIHLRGFSDDKDELFHQLFKWSPPKHGPSEIPEDEYQEKLKTDEGRKFLENYYTTKGVPIGSFKQIKPHSFTIWK
;
A
#
# COMPACT_ATOMS: atom_id res chain seq x y z
N MET A 1 37.81 -21.58 13.25
CA MET A 1 37.20 -22.52 14.21
C MET A 1 35.72 -22.21 14.52
N ALA A 2 35.04 -21.39 13.71
CA ALA A 2 33.61 -21.07 13.84
C ALA A 2 32.77 -21.50 12.61
N GLU A 3 33.43 -22.02 11.57
CA GLU A 3 32.78 -22.52 10.35
C GLU A 3 32.40 -24.01 10.45
N ASP A 4 33.00 -24.73 11.40
CA ASP A 4 32.84 -26.18 11.57
C ASP A 4 31.61 -26.54 12.46
N SER A 5 31.15 -25.59 13.29
CA SER A 5 29.97 -25.76 14.14
C SER A 5 28.64 -25.61 13.37
N ALA A 6 28.61 -24.76 12.34
CA ALA A 6 27.42 -24.56 11.51
C ALA A 6 27.12 -25.77 10.61
N ILE A 7 28.15 -26.48 10.14
CA ILE A 7 28.02 -27.67 9.28
C ILE A 7 27.62 -28.90 10.11
N SER A 8 28.09 -28.99 11.36
CA SER A 8 27.75 -30.08 12.30
C SER A 8 26.28 -30.05 12.76
N ALA A 9 25.69 -28.86 12.95
CA ALA A 9 24.27 -28.74 13.30
C ALA A 9 23.32 -29.19 12.19
N VAL A 10 23.73 -29.04 10.92
CA VAL A 10 22.96 -29.49 9.74
C VAL A 10 23.07 -31.01 9.53
N SER A 11 24.20 -31.63 9.91
CA SER A 11 24.44 -33.06 9.69
C SER A 11 23.82 -33.97 10.77
N LYS A 12 23.46 -33.42 11.94
CA LYS A 12 22.75 -34.14 13.02
C LYS A 12 21.22 -34.15 12.89
N ILE A 13 20.66 -33.46 11.91
CA ILE A 13 19.23 -33.58 11.60
C ILE A 13 19.05 -34.93 10.93
N ALA A 14 18.55 -35.93 11.67
CA ALA A 14 18.08 -37.16 11.05
C ALA A 14 17.19 -36.79 9.86
N PRO A 15 17.39 -37.38 8.66
CA PRO A 15 16.70 -36.93 7.48
C PRO A 15 15.21 -36.95 7.76
N ILE A 16 14.59 -35.77 7.71
CA ILE A 16 13.18 -35.50 8.02
C ILE A 16 12.22 -36.62 7.57
N PRO A 17 12.40 -37.26 6.39
CA PRO A 17 11.57 -38.41 5.96
C PRO A 17 11.58 -39.64 6.90
N GLN A 18 12.70 -39.95 7.56
CA GLN A 18 12.82 -41.13 8.43
C GLN A 18 12.11 -40.94 9.77
N MET A 19 12.13 -39.74 10.35
CA MET A 19 11.37 -39.45 11.58
C MET A 19 9.86 -39.39 11.32
N LEU A 20 9.46 -38.90 10.15
CA LEU A 20 8.06 -38.82 9.71
C LEU A 20 7.42 -40.18 9.41
N ALA A 21 8.20 -41.18 8.97
CA ALA A 21 7.66 -42.50 8.65
C ALA A 21 7.28 -43.31 9.91
N ASN A 22 7.88 -42.99 11.06
CA ASN A 22 7.80 -43.81 12.28
C ASN A 22 6.82 -43.27 13.34
N ASP A 23 6.28 -42.06 13.19
CA ASP A 23 5.40 -41.44 14.18
C ASP A 23 4.09 -40.93 13.55
N ILE A 24 2.98 -41.51 14.00
CA ILE A 24 1.61 -41.19 13.56
C ILE A 24 1.23 -39.74 13.93
N SER A 25 1.70 -39.22 15.06
CA SER A 25 1.43 -37.84 15.50
C SER A 25 2.10 -36.82 14.58
N LEU A 26 3.34 -37.10 14.16
CA LEU A 26 4.07 -36.28 13.19
C LEU A 26 3.41 -36.29 11.81
N GLN A 27 2.89 -37.45 11.37
CA GLN A 27 2.17 -37.57 10.10
C GLN A 27 0.87 -36.75 10.10
N ILE A 28 0.08 -36.82 11.17
CA ILE A 28 -1.17 -36.05 11.31
C ILE A 28 -0.87 -34.55 11.32
N SER A 29 0.17 -34.12 12.03
CA SER A 29 0.57 -32.72 12.11
C SER A 29 1.07 -32.18 10.76
N LEU A 30 1.83 -32.99 10.01
CA LEU A 30 2.24 -32.64 8.66
C LEU A 30 1.03 -32.56 7.70
N ALA A 31 0.05 -33.47 7.83
CA ALA A 31 -1.16 -33.43 7.03
C ALA A 31 -1.99 -32.15 7.28
N ILE A 32 -2.10 -31.73 8.56
CA ILE A 32 -2.75 -30.47 8.94
C ILE A 32 -1.99 -29.27 8.36
N LEU A 33 -0.65 -29.27 8.43
CA LEU A 33 0.19 -28.21 7.87
C LEU A 33 -0.01 -28.06 6.35
N ILE A 34 0.06 -29.18 5.62
CA ILE A 34 -0.15 -29.20 4.16
C ILE A 34 -1.58 -28.73 3.83
N GLY A 35 -2.58 -29.21 4.58
CA GLY A 35 -3.97 -28.76 4.43
C GLY A 35 -4.13 -27.25 4.66
N GLY A 36 -3.46 -26.70 5.69
CA GLY A 36 -3.46 -25.27 5.98
C GLY A 36 -2.85 -24.44 4.86
N ILE A 37 -1.72 -24.87 4.30
CA ILE A 37 -1.09 -24.19 3.15
C ILE A 37 -2.02 -24.21 1.93
N ILE A 38 -2.64 -25.35 1.62
CA ILE A 38 -3.59 -25.47 0.51
C ILE A 38 -4.78 -24.53 0.71
N ALA A 39 -5.34 -24.48 1.93
CA ALA A 39 -6.45 -23.59 2.27
C ALA A 39 -6.09 -22.12 2.04
N ILE A 40 -4.89 -21.69 2.46
CA ILE A 40 -4.41 -20.32 2.26
C ILE A 40 -4.30 -19.99 0.77
N VAL A 41 -3.74 -20.89 -0.04
CA VAL A 41 -3.62 -20.68 -1.49
C VAL A 41 -5.00 -20.53 -2.14
N LEU A 42 -5.97 -21.36 -1.74
CA LEU A 42 -7.35 -21.28 -2.26
C LEU A 42 -8.05 -19.98 -1.85
N ILE A 43 -7.90 -19.57 -0.59
CA ILE A 43 -8.45 -18.31 -0.08
C ILE A 43 -7.83 -17.12 -0.81
N ASN A 44 -6.51 -17.11 -0.97
CA ASN A 44 -5.79 -16.03 -1.66
C ASN A 44 -6.25 -15.89 -3.11
N ARG A 45 -6.35 -17.01 -3.85
CA ARG A 45 -6.86 -17.01 -5.24
C ARG A 45 -8.28 -16.47 -5.35
N LYS A 46 -9.17 -16.83 -4.40
CA LYS A 46 -10.53 -16.29 -4.39
C LYS A 46 -10.53 -14.78 -4.12
N ILE A 47 -9.72 -14.31 -3.18
CA ILE A 47 -9.69 -12.88 -2.83
C ILE A 47 -9.07 -12.05 -3.95
N ASP A 48 -8.01 -12.53 -4.59
CA ASP A 48 -7.42 -11.86 -5.77
C ASP A 48 -8.47 -11.67 -6.87
N SER A 49 -9.18 -12.75 -7.22
CA SER A 49 -10.25 -12.66 -8.22
C SER A 49 -11.40 -11.74 -7.78
N LEU A 50 -11.70 -11.63 -6.49
CA LEU A 50 -12.74 -10.73 -5.99
C LEU A 50 -12.30 -9.27 -6.05
N ILE A 51 -11.03 -8.99 -5.76
CA ILE A 51 -10.45 -7.64 -5.86
C ILE A 51 -10.44 -7.18 -7.32
N ASP A 52 -10.08 -8.07 -8.24
CA ASP A 52 -10.05 -7.74 -9.69
C ASP A 52 -11.44 -7.50 -10.28
N ARG A 53 -12.46 -8.23 -9.82
CA ARG A 53 -13.83 -8.07 -10.31
C ARG A 53 -14.53 -6.82 -9.75
N LYS A 54 -14.08 -6.27 -8.61
CA LYS A 54 -14.72 -5.12 -7.98
C LYS A 54 -14.21 -3.80 -8.56
N LYS A 55 -15.11 -2.81 -8.68
CA LYS A 55 -14.81 -1.41 -9.06
C LYS A 55 -13.68 -0.74 -8.24
N ILE A 56 -13.27 -1.35 -7.14
CA ILE A 56 -12.17 -0.89 -6.29
C ILE A 56 -10.84 -0.90 -7.05
N SER A 57 -10.60 -1.89 -7.91
CA SER A 57 -9.39 -1.95 -8.74
C SER A 57 -9.27 -0.72 -9.65
N TYR A 58 -10.38 -0.28 -10.24
CA TYR A 58 -10.42 0.89 -11.13
C TYR A 58 -10.39 2.24 -10.39
N THR A 59 -11.03 2.32 -9.23
CA THR A 59 -11.11 3.59 -8.48
C THR A 59 -9.88 3.84 -7.60
N ARG A 60 -9.20 2.78 -7.14
CA ARG A 60 -8.04 2.85 -6.24
C ARG A 60 -7.03 1.73 -6.53
N PRO A 61 -6.32 1.79 -7.67
CA PRO A 61 -5.40 0.74 -8.11
C PRO A 61 -4.29 0.44 -7.08
N PHE A 62 -3.65 1.47 -6.52
CA PHE A 62 -2.61 1.29 -5.51
C PHE A 62 -3.10 0.59 -4.23
N VAL A 63 -4.35 0.83 -3.81
CA VAL A 63 -4.92 0.18 -2.62
C VAL A 63 -5.23 -1.28 -2.92
N ALA A 64 -5.76 -1.57 -4.12
CA ALA A 64 -6.01 -2.94 -4.55
C ALA A 64 -4.71 -3.75 -4.60
N GLU A 65 -3.66 -3.22 -5.22
CA GLU A 65 -2.35 -3.87 -5.28
C GLU A 65 -1.72 -4.06 -3.89
N PHE A 66 -1.82 -3.05 -3.01
CA PHE A 66 -1.34 -3.13 -1.64
C PHE A 66 -2.02 -4.26 -0.85
N ILE A 67 -3.35 -4.36 -0.93
CA ILE A 67 -4.11 -5.41 -0.24
C ILE A 67 -3.69 -6.79 -0.75
N LYS A 68 -3.59 -6.98 -2.08
CA LYS A 68 -3.18 -8.28 -2.66
C LYS A 68 -1.82 -8.73 -2.15
N LYS A 69 -0.85 -7.81 -2.02
CA LYS A 69 0.50 -8.16 -1.54
C LYS A 69 0.58 -8.43 -0.05
N ILE A 70 -0.32 -7.88 0.77
CA ILE A 70 -0.34 -8.09 2.23
C ILE A 70 -1.10 -9.35 2.64
N LEU A 71 -2.10 -9.71 1.86
CA LEU A 71 -3.07 -10.72 2.29
C LEU A 71 -2.43 -12.10 2.46
N LEU A 72 -1.63 -12.55 1.50
CA LEU A 72 -0.91 -13.82 1.57
C LEU A 72 0.04 -13.90 2.79
N PRO A 73 0.96 -12.93 3.00
CA PRO A 73 1.85 -12.97 4.16
C PRO A 73 1.10 -12.83 5.48
N LEU A 74 0.01 -12.06 5.55
CA LEU A 74 -0.86 -12.01 6.73
C LEU A 74 -1.39 -13.41 7.09
N PHE A 75 -1.93 -14.13 6.12
CA PHE A 75 -2.42 -15.50 6.35
C PHE A 75 -1.29 -16.46 6.73
N ALA A 76 -0.11 -16.32 6.12
CA ALA A 76 1.05 -17.12 6.48
C ALA A 76 1.48 -16.86 7.94
N ILE A 77 1.52 -15.61 8.39
CA ILE A 77 1.83 -15.25 9.78
C ILE A 77 0.79 -15.85 10.73
N VAL A 78 -0.51 -15.67 10.44
CA VAL A 78 -1.60 -16.23 11.27
C VAL A 78 -1.48 -17.75 11.37
N LEU A 79 -1.17 -18.44 10.27
CA LEU A 79 -0.95 -19.88 10.27
C LEU A 79 0.24 -20.27 11.14
N ILE A 80 1.40 -19.62 10.93
CA ILE A 80 2.64 -19.93 11.67
C ILE A 80 2.43 -19.71 13.17
N VAL A 81 1.83 -18.59 13.55
CA VAL A 81 1.52 -18.27 14.96
C VAL A 81 0.54 -19.29 15.55
N SER A 82 -0.48 -19.70 14.78
CA SER A 82 -1.44 -20.72 15.22
C SER A 82 -0.77 -22.09 15.45
N ILE A 83 0.15 -22.48 14.55
CA ILE A 83 0.91 -23.73 14.68
C ILE A 83 1.84 -23.66 15.89
N SER A 84 2.56 -22.54 16.07
CA SER A 84 3.45 -22.32 17.21
C SER A 84 2.67 -22.45 18.54
N GLY A 85 1.49 -21.81 18.63
CA GLY A 85 0.60 -21.95 19.77
C GLY A 85 0.07 -23.37 19.97
N TYR A 86 -0.30 -24.07 18.89
CA TYR A 86 -0.77 -25.46 18.95
C TYR A 86 0.31 -26.39 19.52
N ILE A 87 1.56 -26.28 19.05
CA ILE A 87 2.68 -27.07 19.56
C ILE A 87 2.93 -26.81 21.04
N GLN A 88 2.81 -25.54 21.47
CA GLN A 88 3.01 -25.17 22.86
C GLN A 88 1.92 -25.72 23.79
N VAL A 89 0.67 -25.79 23.32
CA VAL A 89 -0.47 -26.26 24.11
C VAL A 89 -0.56 -27.79 24.17
N PHE A 90 -0.18 -28.47 23.09
CA PHE A 90 -0.32 -29.92 22.97
C PHE A 90 0.99 -30.70 23.19
N GLU A 91 2.06 -30.03 23.63
CA GLU A 91 3.33 -30.66 24.01
C GLU A 91 3.87 -31.64 22.95
N LEU A 92 3.70 -31.26 21.67
CA LEU A 92 3.74 -32.18 20.52
C LEU A 92 5.12 -32.82 20.24
N PHE A 93 6.13 -32.48 21.04
CA PHE A 93 7.51 -32.96 20.97
C PHE A 93 8.12 -33.26 22.36
N ASP A 94 7.33 -33.16 23.43
CA ASP A 94 7.82 -33.34 24.79
C ASP A 94 7.78 -34.82 25.14
N THR A 95 8.91 -35.49 24.92
CA THR A 95 9.20 -36.75 25.61
C THR A 95 10.01 -36.39 26.85
N GLN A 96 9.65 -36.92 28.03
CA GLN A 96 10.36 -36.63 29.30
C GLN A 96 11.89 -36.78 29.15
N ILE A 97 12.32 -37.76 28.35
CA ILE A 97 13.73 -38.00 27.99
C ILE A 97 14.39 -36.79 27.29
N ALA A 98 13.71 -36.17 26.33
CA ALA A 98 14.24 -35.04 25.57
C ALA A 98 14.31 -33.75 26.42
N ILE A 99 13.41 -33.59 27.40
CA ILE A 99 13.44 -32.47 28.35
C ILE A 99 14.60 -32.64 29.33
N ASP A 100 14.80 -33.86 29.85
CA ASP A 100 15.87 -34.16 30.79
C ASP A 100 17.26 -34.04 30.14
N GLU A 101 17.41 -34.45 28.87
CA GLU A 101 18.64 -34.27 28.08
C GLU A 101 18.93 -32.78 27.78
N ALA A 102 17.91 -32.02 27.36
CA ALA A 102 18.05 -30.58 27.09
C ALA A 102 18.48 -29.77 28.33
N ASN A 103 17.88 -30.07 29.49
CA ASN A 103 18.23 -29.41 30.76
C ASN A 103 19.63 -29.77 31.28
N ALA A 104 20.21 -30.89 30.84
CA ALA A 104 21.53 -31.34 31.28
C ALA A 104 22.69 -30.69 30.50
N ASP A 105 22.48 -30.33 29.23
CA ASP A 105 23.53 -29.81 28.33
C ASP A 105 23.24 -28.37 27.82
N ASP A 106 22.22 -27.71 28.38
CA ASP A 106 21.75 -26.36 27.97
C ASP A 106 21.36 -26.31 26.47
N GLU A 107 21.03 -27.47 25.90
CA GLU A 107 20.60 -27.63 24.51
C GLU A 107 19.10 -27.31 24.37
N LEU A 108 18.72 -26.76 23.21
CA LEU A 108 17.31 -26.46 22.95
C LEU A 108 16.53 -27.75 22.74
N THR A 109 15.37 -27.86 23.39
CA THR A 109 14.44 -28.96 23.11
C THR A 109 14.01 -28.93 21.63
N PRO A 110 13.62 -30.07 21.04
CA PRO A 110 13.07 -30.11 19.69
C PRO A 110 11.89 -29.13 19.51
N ARG A 111 11.09 -28.95 20.56
CA ARG A 111 10.01 -27.96 20.64
C ARG A 111 10.51 -26.52 20.50
N GLU A 112 11.50 -26.13 21.29
CA GLU A 112 12.07 -24.77 21.25
C GLU A 112 12.80 -24.49 19.94
N THR A 113 13.51 -25.48 19.42
CA THR A 113 14.16 -25.40 18.11
C THR A 113 13.13 -25.15 17.01
N PHE A 114 12.02 -25.91 17.02
CA PHE A 114 10.96 -25.72 16.04
C PHE A 114 10.24 -24.38 16.18
N ALA A 115 9.95 -23.93 17.40
CA ALA A 115 9.37 -22.61 17.65
C ALA A 115 10.27 -21.47 17.11
N LYS A 116 11.59 -21.55 17.35
CA LYS A 116 12.56 -20.59 16.81
C LYS A 116 12.65 -20.61 15.27
N ILE A 117 12.51 -21.79 14.65
CA ILE A 117 12.42 -21.91 13.18
C ILE A 117 11.15 -21.20 12.67
N LEU A 118 10.00 -21.43 13.30
CA LEU A 118 8.76 -20.74 12.96
C LEU A 118 8.86 -19.22 13.11
N ASP A 119 9.43 -18.73 14.21
CA ASP A 119 9.65 -17.30 14.43
C ASP A 119 10.58 -16.68 13.37
N THR A 120 11.61 -17.42 12.96
CA THR A 120 12.49 -17.02 11.86
C THR A 120 11.72 -16.88 10.55
N PHE A 121 10.80 -17.80 10.24
CA PHE A 121 9.92 -17.69 9.08
C PHE A 121 8.99 -16.48 9.18
N VAL A 122 8.44 -16.17 10.35
CA VAL A 122 7.62 -14.95 10.54
C VAL A 122 8.41 -13.70 10.18
N ILE A 123 9.64 -13.57 10.70
CA ILE A 123 10.52 -12.43 10.42
C ILE A 123 10.83 -12.34 8.92
N LEU A 124 11.12 -13.48 8.28
CA LEU A 124 11.40 -13.54 6.84
C LEU A 124 10.18 -13.14 5.99
N VAL A 125 8.98 -13.61 6.35
CA VAL A 125 7.73 -13.24 5.68
C VAL A 125 7.46 -11.74 5.82
N ILE A 126 7.68 -11.16 7.00
CA ILE A 126 7.55 -9.72 7.22
C ILE A 126 8.55 -8.96 6.34
N GLY A 127 9.83 -9.33 6.34
CA GLY A 127 10.86 -8.68 5.53
C GLY A 127 10.57 -8.71 4.03
N TYR A 128 10.16 -9.87 3.51
CA TYR A 128 9.73 -10.02 2.12
C TYR A 128 8.52 -9.13 1.79
N THR A 129 7.54 -9.09 2.69
CA THR A 129 6.35 -8.25 2.51
C THR A 129 6.73 -6.78 2.43
N VAL A 130 7.54 -6.29 3.37
CA VAL A 130 8.00 -4.89 3.38
C VAL A 130 8.72 -4.55 2.07
N ALA A 131 9.62 -5.41 1.59
CA ALA A 131 10.34 -5.22 0.33
C ALA A 131 9.39 -5.04 -0.88
N GLN A 132 8.26 -5.75 -0.88
CA GLN A 132 7.27 -5.63 -1.94
C GLN A 132 6.35 -4.41 -1.83
N LEU A 133 6.14 -3.89 -0.61
CA LEU A 133 5.27 -2.73 -0.37
C LEU A 133 5.97 -1.40 -0.64
N ILE A 134 7.28 -1.31 -0.40
CA ILE A 134 8.10 -0.13 -0.68
C ILE A 134 7.78 0.46 -2.07
N PRO A 135 7.96 -0.27 -3.19
CA PRO A 135 7.74 0.31 -4.52
C PRO A 135 6.30 0.79 -4.74
N ILE A 136 5.29 0.08 -4.19
CA ILE A 136 3.88 0.50 -4.32
C ILE A 136 3.65 1.83 -3.61
N ILE A 137 4.17 1.97 -2.39
CA ILE A 137 4.02 3.18 -1.59
C ILE A 137 4.71 4.37 -2.27
N LEU A 138 5.93 4.17 -2.79
CA LEU A 138 6.65 5.20 -3.55
C LEU A 138 5.86 5.62 -4.79
N ALA A 139 5.44 4.67 -5.62
CA ALA A 139 4.68 4.96 -6.85
C ALA A 139 3.36 5.70 -6.57
N ASN A 140 2.65 5.32 -5.50
CA ASN A 140 1.44 6.03 -5.06
C ASN A 140 1.73 7.46 -4.61
N ASN A 141 2.85 7.69 -3.91
CA ASN A 141 3.23 9.02 -3.47
C ASN A 141 3.61 9.93 -4.66
N GLU A 142 4.40 9.40 -5.60
CA GLU A 142 4.75 10.10 -6.83
C GLU A 142 3.50 10.44 -7.66
N SER A 143 2.59 9.49 -7.82
CA SER A 143 1.32 9.72 -8.54
C SER A 143 0.47 10.80 -7.88
N LYS A 144 0.41 10.85 -6.55
CA LYS A 144 -0.30 11.91 -5.82
C LYS A 144 0.38 13.27 -6.01
N LYS A 145 1.71 13.31 -6.00
CA LYS A 145 2.49 14.53 -6.24
C LYS A 145 2.26 15.06 -7.66
N MET A 146 2.30 14.18 -8.67
CA MET A 146 2.02 14.53 -10.07
C MET A 146 0.59 15.06 -10.21
N ALA A 147 -0.42 14.34 -9.70
CA ALA A 147 -1.80 14.82 -9.74
C ALA A 147 -1.98 16.20 -9.08
N LYS A 148 -1.25 16.46 -7.98
CA LYS A 148 -1.29 17.77 -7.32
C LYS A 148 -0.63 18.86 -8.18
N HIS A 149 0.48 18.54 -8.84
CA HIS A 149 1.16 19.43 -9.77
C HIS A 149 0.26 19.76 -10.96
N ASP A 150 -0.33 18.75 -11.61
CA ASP A 150 -1.26 18.90 -12.73
C ASP A 150 -2.46 19.77 -12.34
N TYR A 151 -2.98 19.61 -11.13
CA TYR A 151 -4.02 20.48 -10.61
C TYR A 151 -3.57 21.93 -10.41
N GLN A 152 -2.31 22.20 -10.04
CA GLN A 152 -1.80 23.57 -9.99
C GLN A 152 -1.66 24.18 -11.38
N GLU A 153 -1.13 23.43 -12.33
CA GLU A 153 -1.04 23.84 -13.74
C GLU A 153 -2.42 24.11 -14.33
N TRP A 154 -3.38 23.23 -14.06
CA TRP A 154 -4.77 23.41 -14.44
C TRP A 154 -5.38 24.71 -13.89
N ILE A 155 -5.08 25.08 -12.63
CA ILE A 155 -5.51 26.38 -12.08
C ILE A 155 -4.83 27.55 -12.81
N HIS A 156 -3.52 27.44 -13.07
CA HIS A 156 -2.74 28.49 -13.72
C HIS A 156 -3.24 28.75 -15.16
N LEU A 157 -3.57 27.69 -15.88
CA LEU A 157 -4.13 27.74 -17.23
C LEU A 157 -5.63 28.04 -17.26
N ARG A 158 -6.28 28.09 -16.09
CA ARG A 158 -7.73 28.36 -15.93
C ARG A 158 -8.60 27.30 -16.62
N GLY A 159 -8.15 26.05 -16.51
CA GLY A 159 -8.70 24.93 -17.25
C GLY A 159 -7.72 24.39 -18.29
N PHE A 160 -7.93 23.14 -18.71
CA PHE A 160 -7.27 22.60 -19.90
C PHE A 160 -8.21 22.70 -21.12
N SER A 161 -7.65 22.54 -22.31
CA SER A 161 -8.42 22.64 -23.56
C SER A 161 -9.45 21.52 -23.74
N ASP A 162 -9.30 20.41 -23.02
CA ASP A 162 -10.22 19.27 -22.99
C ASP A 162 -11.20 19.31 -21.81
N ASP A 163 -11.17 20.38 -21.01
CA ASP A 163 -12.14 20.59 -19.93
C ASP A 163 -13.56 20.62 -20.49
N LYS A 164 -14.40 19.71 -19.99
CA LYS A 164 -15.82 19.70 -20.32
C LYS A 164 -16.57 20.71 -19.47
N ASP A 165 -17.58 21.32 -20.08
CA ASP A 165 -18.60 22.13 -19.39
C ASP A 165 -18.04 23.31 -18.56
N GLU A 166 -16.90 23.90 -18.97
CA GLU A 166 -16.25 25.01 -18.24
C GLU A 166 -16.00 24.67 -16.75
N LEU A 167 -15.51 23.45 -16.46
CA LEU A 167 -15.29 22.95 -15.10
C LEU A 167 -14.53 23.92 -14.20
N PHE A 168 -13.55 24.65 -14.75
CA PHE A 168 -12.81 25.66 -14.02
C PHE A 168 -13.73 26.74 -13.41
N HIS A 169 -14.61 27.33 -14.21
CA HIS A 169 -15.57 28.36 -13.79
C HIS A 169 -16.67 27.84 -12.85
N GLN A 170 -16.89 26.51 -12.83
CA GLN A 170 -17.77 25.89 -11.83
C GLN A 170 -17.12 25.76 -10.45
N LEU A 171 -15.78 25.74 -10.39
CA LEU A 171 -14.99 25.55 -9.17
C LEU A 171 -14.38 26.87 -8.66
N PHE A 172 -14.13 27.82 -9.56
CA PHE A 172 -13.47 29.09 -9.29
C PHE A 172 -14.27 30.26 -9.86
N LYS A 173 -14.28 31.38 -9.13
CA LYS A 173 -14.88 32.63 -9.57
C LYS A 173 -13.82 33.70 -9.74
N TRP A 174 -13.82 34.36 -10.88
CA TRP A 174 -12.96 35.51 -11.14
C TRP A 174 -13.36 36.70 -10.26
N SER A 175 -12.37 37.35 -9.65
CA SER A 175 -12.50 38.55 -8.85
C SER A 175 -11.61 39.64 -9.46
N PRO A 176 -12.20 40.69 -10.05
CA PRO A 176 -11.44 41.79 -10.62
C PRO A 176 -10.66 42.55 -9.53
N PRO A 177 -9.50 43.16 -9.87
CA PRO A 177 -8.80 44.08 -8.98
C PRO A 177 -9.58 45.40 -8.83
N LYS A 178 -9.30 46.14 -7.75
CA LYS A 178 -9.96 47.42 -7.46
C LYS A 178 -9.66 48.51 -8.50
N HIS A 179 -8.49 48.46 -9.12
CA HIS A 179 -8.03 49.38 -10.15
C HIS A 179 -7.62 48.60 -11.39
N GLY A 180 -7.85 49.21 -12.56
CA GLY A 180 -7.45 48.64 -13.83
C GLY A 180 -5.92 48.56 -14.00
N PRO A 181 -5.43 47.77 -14.97
CA PRO A 181 -4.03 47.81 -15.37
C PRO A 181 -3.69 49.20 -15.92
N SER A 182 -2.44 49.65 -15.82
CA SER A 182 -2.01 50.96 -16.35
C SER A 182 -2.23 51.14 -17.86
N GLU A 183 -2.45 50.04 -18.58
CA GLU A 183 -2.65 49.99 -20.04
C GLU A 183 -4.09 50.25 -20.47
N ILE A 184 -5.06 50.10 -19.55
CA ILE A 184 -6.48 50.35 -19.81
C ILE A 184 -6.88 51.59 -19.00
N PRO A 185 -7.42 52.64 -19.63
CA PRO A 185 -7.99 53.78 -18.92
C PRO A 185 -9.02 53.34 -17.87
N GLU A 186 -9.02 53.96 -16.69
CA GLU A 186 -9.86 53.53 -15.56
C GLU A 186 -11.36 53.62 -15.88
N ASP A 187 -11.77 54.63 -16.65
CA ASP A 187 -13.14 54.78 -17.15
C ASP A 187 -13.56 53.61 -18.06
N GLU A 188 -12.70 53.22 -19.00
CA GLU A 188 -12.92 52.06 -19.88
C GLU A 188 -12.96 50.75 -19.08
N TYR A 189 -12.07 50.59 -18.08
CA TYR A 189 -12.06 49.42 -17.20
C TYR A 189 -13.37 49.29 -16.41
N GLN A 190 -13.86 50.38 -15.83
CA GLN A 190 -15.12 50.39 -15.08
C GLN A 190 -16.34 50.16 -15.97
N GLU A 191 -16.30 50.58 -17.24
CA GLU A 191 -17.34 50.26 -18.21
C GLU A 191 -17.37 48.76 -18.54
N LYS A 192 -16.19 48.16 -18.82
CA LYS A 192 -16.07 46.73 -19.10
C LYS A 192 -16.48 45.85 -17.92
N LEU A 193 -16.32 46.31 -16.67
CA LEU A 193 -16.80 45.57 -15.49
C LEU A 193 -18.33 45.45 -15.40
N LYS A 194 -19.08 46.34 -16.06
CA LYS A 194 -20.55 46.36 -16.01
C LYS A 194 -21.19 45.36 -16.97
N THR A 195 -20.50 44.96 -18.04
CA THR A 195 -21.01 44.04 -19.06
C THR A 195 -20.38 42.65 -18.90
N ASP A 196 -21.11 41.61 -19.27
CA ASP A 196 -20.60 40.23 -19.18
C ASP A 196 -19.50 39.96 -20.21
N GLU A 197 -19.62 40.53 -21.41
CA GLU A 197 -18.58 40.50 -22.44
C GLU A 197 -17.31 41.24 -22.00
N GLY A 198 -17.46 42.40 -21.36
CA GLY A 198 -16.34 43.16 -20.82
C GLY A 198 -15.63 42.43 -19.68
N ARG A 199 -16.38 41.73 -18.80
CA ARG A 199 -15.79 40.88 -17.77
C ARG A 199 -15.03 39.69 -18.35
N LYS A 200 -15.57 39.01 -19.37
CA LYS A 200 -14.86 37.92 -20.08
C LYS A 200 -13.60 38.42 -20.79
N PHE A 201 -13.62 39.62 -21.36
CA PHE A 201 -12.44 40.25 -21.95
C PHE A 201 -11.37 40.51 -20.88
N LEU A 202 -11.75 41.15 -19.77
CA LEU A 202 -10.83 41.49 -18.69
C LEU A 202 -10.24 40.26 -18.00
N GLU A 203 -11.04 39.20 -17.85
CA GLU A 203 -10.57 37.93 -17.32
C GLU A 203 -9.43 37.37 -18.18
N ASN A 204 -9.59 37.35 -19.50
CA ASN A 204 -8.61 36.84 -20.46
C ASN A 204 -7.51 37.84 -20.84
N TYR A 205 -7.54 39.06 -20.29
CA TYR A 205 -6.55 40.08 -20.62
C TYR A 205 -5.24 39.85 -19.86
N TYR A 206 -4.15 39.90 -20.61
CA TYR A 206 -2.79 39.92 -20.10
C TYR A 206 -2.17 41.27 -20.42
N THR A 207 -1.55 41.88 -19.41
CA THR A 207 -0.74 43.10 -19.60
C THR A 207 0.42 42.84 -20.54
N THR A 208 1.04 43.88 -21.06
CA THR A 208 2.29 43.79 -21.88
C THR A 208 3.41 43.00 -21.18
N LYS A 209 3.39 42.92 -19.85
CA LYS A 209 4.33 42.14 -19.03
C LYS A 209 3.94 40.67 -18.87
N GLY A 210 2.87 40.21 -19.52
CA GLY A 210 2.35 38.84 -19.42
C GLY A 210 1.64 38.54 -18.10
N VAL A 211 1.24 39.56 -17.34
CA VAL A 211 0.55 39.38 -16.06
C VAL A 211 -0.97 39.43 -16.27
N PRO A 212 -1.73 38.42 -15.82
CA PRO A 212 -3.19 38.41 -15.89
C PRO A 212 -3.83 39.42 -14.93
N ILE A 213 -5.03 39.89 -15.25
CA ILE A 213 -5.79 40.81 -14.40
C ILE A 213 -6.70 40.05 -13.44
N GLY A 214 -6.60 40.37 -12.15
CA GLY A 214 -7.47 39.83 -11.11
C GLY A 214 -7.01 38.50 -10.53
N SER A 215 -7.88 37.90 -9.73
CA SER A 215 -7.60 36.66 -9.02
C SER A 215 -8.79 35.71 -9.07
N PHE A 216 -8.53 34.42 -9.09
CA PHE A 216 -9.57 33.41 -8.98
C PHE A 216 -9.72 32.98 -7.52
N LYS A 217 -10.96 33.02 -7.03
CA LYS A 217 -11.30 32.52 -5.70
C LYS A 217 -12.05 31.21 -5.84
N GLN A 218 -11.59 30.19 -5.13
CA GLN A 218 -12.27 28.91 -5.04
C GLN A 218 -13.65 29.11 -4.38
N ILE A 219 -14.70 28.62 -5.03
CA ILE A 219 -16.09 28.75 -4.55
C ILE A 219 -16.64 27.46 -3.94
N LYS A 220 -16.12 26.29 -4.33
CA LYS A 220 -16.52 24.98 -3.78
C LYS A 220 -15.40 24.36 -2.97
N PRO A 221 -15.66 23.83 -1.76
CA PRO A 221 -14.67 23.03 -1.04
C PRO A 221 -14.34 21.77 -1.85
N HIS A 222 -13.15 21.21 -1.64
CA HIS A 222 -12.68 19.97 -2.30
C HIS A 222 -12.61 20.01 -3.83
N SER A 223 -12.31 21.17 -4.42
CA SER A 223 -12.14 21.35 -5.87
C SER A 223 -11.17 20.35 -6.51
N PHE A 224 -10.09 19.98 -5.82
CA PHE A 224 -9.15 18.96 -6.29
C PHE A 224 -9.79 17.58 -6.50
N THR A 225 -10.73 17.19 -5.64
CA THR A 225 -11.43 15.91 -5.75
C THR A 225 -12.48 15.92 -6.85
N ILE A 226 -13.06 17.08 -7.14
CA ILE A 226 -14.05 17.24 -8.22
C ILE A 226 -13.36 17.31 -9.58
N TRP A 227 -12.16 17.90 -9.63
CA TRP A 227 -11.32 17.96 -10.82
C TRP A 227 -10.78 16.60 -11.24
N LYS A 228 -10.41 15.75 -10.26
CA LYS A 228 -9.86 14.42 -10.49
C LYS A 228 -10.91 13.41 -10.97
#